data_AF-A0A2D8MIK2-F1
#
_entry.id   AF-A0A2D8MIK2-F1
#
_cell.length_a   1.000
_cell.length_b   1.000
_cell.length_c   1.000
_cell.angle_alpha   90.00
_cell.angle_beta   90.00
_cell.angle_gamma   90.00
#
_symmetry.space_group_name_H-M   'P 1'
#
loop_
_entity.id
_entity.type
_entity.pdbx_description
1 polymer ?
#
loop_
_entity_poly.entity_id
_entity_poly.type
_entity_poly.pdbx_seq_one_letter_code
_entity_poly.pdbx_strand_id
1 'polypeptide(L)'
;MLKDFKAFIAKGNVIDLAVAVIIGGAFSTIVKSLTDEIIMPIVGAIFGGADFSRYFILLDTPEGYDGPLDDYAALQEAGAAMIGYGSFITAVINFLILAFIIFLLVRYAKKVIAEFEEKPEEVITPPGPTEIDLLKEIRDELRNSRAGRLTDDAKDPGNG
;
A
#
# COMPACT_ATOMS: atom_id res chain seq x y z
N MET A 1 5.99 28.32 16.21
CA MET A 1 6.33 26.89 16.29
C MET A 1 5.10 25.98 16.36
N LEU A 2 4.38 25.86 17.48
CA LEU A 2 3.21 24.95 17.57
C LEU A 2 2.05 25.30 16.63
N LYS A 3 1.78 26.60 16.43
CA LYS A 3 0.79 27.07 15.44
C LYS A 3 1.21 26.77 14.00
N ASP A 4 2.50 26.96 13.69
CA ASP A 4 3.05 26.70 12.35
C ASP A 4 3.10 25.18 12.06
N PHE A 5 3.40 24.37 13.07
CA PHE A 5 3.33 22.92 13.00
C PHE A 5 1.90 22.43 12.76
N LYS A 6 0.92 23.00 13.49
CA LYS A 6 -0.51 22.71 13.26
C LYS A 6 -0.96 23.12 11.85
N ALA A 7 -0.50 24.25 11.34
CA ALA A 7 -0.80 24.70 9.98
C ALA A 7 -0.13 23.81 8.90
N PHE A 8 1.06 23.27 9.20
CA PHE A 8 1.78 22.34 8.34
C PHE A 8 1.08 20.98 8.24
N ILE A 9 0.73 20.37 9.36
CA ILE A 9 -0.01 19.09 9.38
C ILE A 9 -1.45 19.24 8.87
N ALA A 10 -2.05 20.42 8.96
CA ALA A 10 -3.37 20.70 8.38
C ALA A 10 -3.37 20.68 6.85
N LYS A 11 -2.20 20.67 6.19
CA LYS A 11 -2.11 20.33 4.76
C LYS A 11 -2.43 18.84 4.62
N GLY A 12 -3.69 18.49 4.32
CA GLY A 12 -4.22 17.12 4.32
C GLY A 12 -3.31 16.05 3.67
N ASN A 13 -2.61 16.39 2.59
CA ASN A 13 -1.63 15.52 1.93
C ASN A 13 -0.51 14.99 2.87
N VAL A 14 -0.14 15.72 3.92
CA VAL A 14 0.93 15.32 4.87
C VAL A 14 0.44 14.26 5.85
N ILE A 15 -0.82 14.35 6.30
CA ILE A 15 -1.41 13.38 7.23
C ILE A 15 -1.63 12.05 6.52
N ASP A 16 -2.18 12.07 5.30
CA ASP A 16 -2.42 10.85 4.52
C ASP A 16 -1.10 10.14 4.19
N LEU A 17 -0.06 10.90 3.84
CA LEU A 17 1.28 10.36 3.63
C LEU A 17 1.90 9.80 4.92
N ALA A 18 1.74 10.48 6.05
CA ALA A 18 2.23 10.00 7.34
C ALA A 18 1.55 8.68 7.74
N VAL A 19 0.23 8.59 7.57
CA VAL A 19 -0.54 7.36 7.84
C VAL A 19 -0.08 6.23 6.90
N ALA A 20 0.09 6.51 5.61
CA ALA A 20 0.56 5.51 4.65
C ALA A 20 1.95 4.96 5.01
N VAL A 21 2.89 5.82 5.42
CA VAL A 21 4.25 5.40 5.83
C VAL A 21 4.21 4.57 7.12
N ILE A 22 3.45 5.00 8.13
CA ILE A 22 3.34 4.29 9.42
C ILE A 22 2.71 2.90 9.21
N ILE A 23 1.59 2.84 8.48
CA ILE A 23 0.91 1.58 8.18
C ILE A 23 1.80 0.68 7.31
N GLY A 24 2.45 1.25 6.29
CA GLY A 24 3.37 0.51 5.42
C GLY A 24 4.54 -0.11 6.19
N GLY A 25 5.15 0.65 7.11
CA GLY A 25 6.22 0.16 7.98
C GLY A 25 5.76 -0.96 8.92
N ALA A 26 4.63 -0.76 9.62
CA ALA A 26 4.07 -1.76 10.52
C ALA A 26 3.68 -3.04 9.77
N PHE A 27 3.07 -2.90 8.60
CA PHE A 27 2.68 -4.03 7.75
C PHE A 27 3.90 -4.81 7.25
N SER A 28 4.96 -4.13 6.82
CA SER A 28 6.21 -4.78 6.42
C SER A 28 6.78 -5.67 7.53
N THR A 29 6.69 -5.24 8.79
CA THR A 29 7.13 -6.05 9.94
C THR A 29 6.28 -7.31 10.11
N ILE A 30 4.96 -7.23 9.95
CA ILE A 30 4.07 -8.39 10.02
C ILE A 30 4.41 -9.40 8.93
N VAL A 31 4.60 -8.94 7.69
CA VAL A 31 4.93 -9.85 6.59
C VAL A 31 6.32 -10.46 6.76
N LYS A 32 7.28 -9.69 7.29
CA LYS A 32 8.61 -10.19 7.65
C LYS A 32 8.53 -11.29 8.70
N SER A 33 7.83 -11.06 9.82
CA SER A 33 7.64 -12.07 10.88
C SER A 33 6.98 -13.35 10.35
N LEU A 34 5.93 -13.23 9.52
CA LEU A 34 5.31 -14.38 8.85
C LEU A 34 6.31 -15.17 7.99
N THR A 35 7.17 -14.47 7.25
CA THR A 35 8.16 -15.10 6.38
C THR A 35 9.26 -15.78 7.18
N ASP A 36 9.86 -15.06 8.12
CA ASP A 36 11.02 -15.50 8.89
C ASP A 36 10.66 -16.58 9.93
N GLU A 37 9.52 -16.44 10.62
CA GLU A 37 9.15 -17.32 11.74
C GLU A 37 8.25 -18.49 11.34
N ILE A 38 7.53 -18.41 10.21
CA ILE A 38 6.59 -19.46 9.79
C ILE A 38 7.04 -20.10 8.47
N ILE A 39 7.27 -19.31 7.43
CA ILE A 39 7.58 -19.88 6.10
C ILE A 39 8.97 -20.49 6.06
N MET A 40 10.00 -19.78 6.53
CA MET A 40 11.38 -20.25 6.48
C MET A 40 11.63 -21.56 7.24
N PRO A 41 11.07 -21.79 8.44
CA PRO A 41 11.15 -23.10 9.10
C PRO A 41 10.53 -24.24 8.29
N ILE A 42 9.41 -23.99 7.60
CA ILE A 42 8.76 -25.00 6.74
C ILE A 42 9.61 -25.29 5.50
N VAL A 43 10.12 -24.25 4.85
CA VAL A 43 11.05 -24.39 3.72
C VAL A 43 12.28 -25.16 4.16
N GLY A 44 12.86 -24.80 5.30
CA GLY A 44 14.01 -25.47 5.87
C GLY A 44 13.77 -26.94 6.18
N ALA A 45 12.60 -27.27 6.72
CA ALA A 45 12.21 -28.65 7.01
C ALA A 45 12.08 -29.52 5.74
N ILE A 46 11.68 -28.92 4.61
CA ILE A 46 11.50 -29.63 3.33
C ILE A 46 12.83 -29.76 2.56
N PHE A 47 13.64 -28.70 2.54
CA PHE A 47 14.85 -28.62 1.71
C PHE A 47 16.16 -28.96 2.45
N GLY A 48 16.08 -29.40 3.72
CA GLY A 48 17.22 -29.93 4.46
C GLY A 48 18.08 -28.90 5.19
N GLY A 49 17.54 -27.70 5.44
CA GLY A 49 18.20 -26.66 6.21
C GLY A 49 17.46 -25.33 6.11
N ALA A 50 17.04 -24.76 7.26
CA ALA A 50 16.38 -23.45 7.31
C ALA A 50 17.35 -22.28 7.15
N ASP A 51 18.64 -22.54 7.29
CA ASP A 51 19.66 -21.50 7.35
C ASP A 51 20.75 -21.72 6.30
N PHE A 52 20.56 -21.07 5.16
CA PHE A 52 21.56 -21.06 4.09
C PHE A 52 22.74 -20.14 4.41
N SER A 53 22.71 -19.31 5.48
CA SER A 53 23.82 -18.40 5.80
C SER A 53 25.14 -19.13 6.07
N ARG A 54 25.06 -20.40 6.47
CA ARG A 54 26.19 -21.33 6.65
C ARG A 54 26.97 -21.62 5.36
N TYR A 55 26.40 -21.32 4.20
CA TYR A 55 27.09 -21.43 2.93
C TYR A 55 27.84 -20.12 2.63
N PHE A 56 29.09 -20.07 3.07
CA PHE A 56 29.98 -18.94 2.82
C PHE A 56 31.40 -19.42 2.53
N ILE A 57 32.19 -18.55 1.91
CA ILE A 57 33.63 -18.73 1.75
C ILE A 57 34.30 -17.71 2.65
N LEU A 58 35.02 -18.19 3.66
CA LEU A 58 35.87 -17.36 4.51
C LEU A 58 37.13 -17.00 3.71
N LEU A 59 37.41 -15.70 3.59
CA LEU A 59 38.60 -15.20 2.89
C LEU A 59 39.70 -14.82 3.89
N ASP A 60 39.31 -14.16 4.97
CA ASP A 60 40.23 -13.71 6.00
C ASP A 60 39.50 -13.50 7.34
N THR A 61 40.21 -13.69 8.44
CA THR A 61 39.72 -13.41 9.80
C THR A 61 40.57 -12.31 10.43
N PRO A 62 39.97 -11.43 11.25
CA PRO A 62 40.73 -10.40 11.96
C PRO A 62 41.83 -11.02 12.84
N GLU A 63 42.94 -10.30 13.01
CA GLU A 63 44.02 -10.73 13.89
C GLU A 63 43.52 -10.94 15.32
N GLY A 64 43.76 -12.13 15.89
CA GLY A 64 43.35 -12.48 17.24
C GLY A 64 41.92 -13.04 17.35
N TYR A 65 41.25 -13.33 16.24
CA TYR A 65 39.98 -14.06 16.26
C TYR A 65 40.21 -15.54 16.62
N ASP A 66 39.61 -15.99 17.72
CA ASP A 66 39.68 -17.37 18.23
C ASP A 66 38.27 -18.02 18.30
N GLY A 67 37.32 -17.47 17.55
CA GLY A 67 35.93 -17.93 17.51
C GLY A 67 35.69 -19.04 16.47
N PRO A 68 34.46 -19.56 16.39
CA PRO A 68 34.10 -20.60 15.44
C PRO A 68 34.21 -20.11 13.98
N LEU A 69 34.96 -20.83 13.16
CA LEU A 69 35.15 -20.51 11.73
C LEU A 69 33.97 -20.96 10.84
N ASP A 70 33.00 -21.65 11.41
CA ASP A 70 31.80 -22.17 10.74
C ASP A 70 30.51 -21.43 11.14
N ASP A 71 30.61 -20.43 12.03
CA ASP A 71 29.51 -19.56 12.42
C ASP A 71 29.56 -18.25 11.63
N TYR A 72 28.68 -18.16 10.63
CA TYR A 72 28.56 -16.99 9.78
C TYR A 72 28.25 -15.71 10.58
N ALA A 73 27.43 -15.79 11.63
CA ALA A 73 27.05 -14.61 12.40
C ALA A 73 28.23 -14.10 13.24
N ALA A 74 28.95 -15.02 13.91
CA ALA A 74 30.12 -14.67 14.71
C ALA A 74 31.26 -14.09 13.85
N LEU A 75 31.48 -14.64 12.66
CA LEU A 75 32.47 -14.12 11.71
C LEU A 75 32.07 -12.76 11.14
N GLN A 76 30.78 -12.54 10.85
CA GLN A 76 30.28 -11.25 10.39
C GLN A 76 30.45 -10.16 11.46
N GLU A 77 30.14 -10.48 12.72
CA GLU A 77 30.30 -9.55 13.84
C GLU A 77 31.77 -9.23 14.13
N ALA A 78 32.66 -10.21 13.98
CA ALA A 78 34.10 -10.00 14.08
C ALA A 78 34.67 -9.15 12.93
N GLY A 79 33.92 -8.92 11.85
CA GLY A 79 34.39 -8.20 10.67
C GLY A 79 35.29 -9.05 9.76
N ALA A 80 35.14 -10.38 9.79
CA ALA A 80 35.84 -11.27 8.89
C ALA A 80 35.46 -10.98 7.43
N ALA A 81 36.44 -11.08 6.52
CA ALA A 81 36.19 -10.97 5.10
C ALA A 81 35.59 -12.28 4.60
N MET A 82 34.34 -12.23 4.13
CA MET A 82 33.59 -13.41 3.72
C MET A 82 32.81 -13.16 2.43
N ILE A 83 32.66 -14.22 1.63
CA ILE A 83 31.68 -14.27 0.54
C ILE A 83 30.51 -15.13 1.01
N GLY A 84 29.48 -14.48 1.58
CA GLY A 84 28.22 -15.10 2.00
C GLY A 84 27.24 -15.28 0.86
N TYR A 85 27.47 -16.22 -0.06
CA TYR A 85 26.51 -16.50 -1.14
C TYR A 85 25.22 -17.16 -0.61
N GLY A 86 25.32 -17.87 0.51
CA GLY A 86 24.19 -18.43 1.22
C GLY A 86 23.20 -17.38 1.74
N SER A 87 23.70 -16.32 2.38
CA SER A 87 22.86 -15.21 2.86
C SER A 87 22.20 -14.45 1.69
N PHE A 88 22.88 -14.34 0.56
CA PHE A 88 22.29 -13.80 -0.67
C PHE A 88 21.14 -14.69 -1.19
N ILE A 89 21.33 -16.02 -1.25
CA ILE A 89 20.27 -16.95 -1.66
C ILE A 89 19.07 -16.86 -0.71
N THR A 90 19.31 -16.80 0.60
CA THR A 90 18.25 -16.55 1.59
C THR A 90 17.49 -15.26 1.29
N ALA A 91 18.21 -14.16 1.00
CA ALA A 91 17.58 -12.88 0.68
C ALA A 91 16.72 -12.96 -0.60
N VAL A 92 17.18 -13.67 -1.62
CA VAL A 92 16.42 -13.90 -2.87
C VAL A 92 15.16 -14.72 -2.59
N ILE A 93 15.28 -15.81 -1.82
CA ILE A 93 14.13 -16.66 -1.43
C ILE A 93 13.12 -15.83 -0.63
N ASN A 94 13.57 -15.07 0.37
CA ASN A 94 12.73 -14.20 1.17
C ASN A 94 12.02 -13.13 0.32
N PHE A 95 12.72 -12.54 -0.65
CA PHE A 95 12.11 -11.59 -1.59
C PHE A 95 11.01 -12.25 -2.44
N LEU A 96 11.25 -13.46 -2.97
CA LEU A 96 10.26 -14.19 -3.76
C LEU A 96 9.03 -14.58 -2.91
N ILE A 97 9.24 -15.04 -1.68
CA ILE A 97 8.15 -15.34 -0.74
C ILE A 97 7.37 -14.08 -0.40
N LEU A 98 8.05 -12.99 -0.05
CA LEU A 98 7.43 -11.70 0.26
C LEU A 98 6.59 -11.19 -0.93
N ALA A 99 7.14 -11.24 -2.14
CA ALA A 99 6.43 -10.88 -3.37
C ALA A 99 5.20 -11.75 -3.57
N PHE A 100 5.30 -13.07 -3.32
CA PHE A 100 4.19 -14.01 -3.43
C PHE A 100 3.10 -13.76 -2.37
N ILE A 101 3.46 -13.48 -1.12
CA ILE A 101 2.51 -13.15 -0.05
C ILE A 101 1.80 -11.83 -0.36
N ILE A 102 2.53 -10.78 -0.75
CA ILE A 102 1.93 -9.50 -1.14
C ILE A 102 0.98 -9.70 -2.32
N PHE A 103 1.38 -10.50 -3.32
CA PHE A 103 0.51 -10.85 -4.45
C PHE A 103 -0.78 -11.53 -3.99
N LEU A 104 -0.70 -12.52 -3.09
CA LEU A 104 -1.88 -13.17 -2.53
C LEU A 104 -2.77 -12.18 -1.78
N LEU A 105 -2.20 -11.35 -0.91
CA LEU A 105 -2.97 -10.36 -0.15
C LEU A 105 -3.68 -9.35 -1.06
N VAL A 106 -3.00 -8.84 -2.09
CA VAL A 106 -3.64 -7.96 -3.09
C VAL A 106 -4.74 -8.72 -3.85
N ARG A 107 -4.52 -9.99 -4.20
CA ARG A 107 -5.55 -10.82 -4.85
C ARG A 107 -6.77 -11.02 -3.95
N TYR A 108 -6.57 -11.32 -2.67
CA TYR A 108 -7.65 -11.48 -1.70
C TYR A 108 -8.37 -10.17 -1.42
N ALA A 109 -7.64 -9.06 -1.24
CA ALA A 109 -8.21 -7.74 -1.08
C ALA A 109 -9.06 -7.36 -2.30
N LYS A 110 -8.55 -7.55 -3.52
CA LYS A 110 -9.33 -7.34 -4.75
C LYS A 110 -10.58 -8.21 -4.81
N LYS A 111 -10.49 -9.49 -4.42
CA LYS A 111 -11.65 -10.39 -4.36
C LYS A 111 -12.71 -9.91 -3.37
N VAL A 112 -12.28 -9.51 -2.16
CA VAL A 112 -13.18 -9.03 -1.10
C VAL A 112 -13.80 -7.69 -1.47
N ILE A 113 -13.02 -6.75 -2.01
CA ILE A 113 -13.53 -5.46 -2.49
C ILE A 113 -14.55 -5.68 -3.62
N ALA A 114 -14.25 -6.55 -4.59
CA ALA A 114 -15.20 -6.91 -5.64
C ALA A 114 -16.49 -7.51 -5.05
N GLU A 115 -16.40 -8.34 -4.02
CA GLU A 115 -17.57 -8.92 -3.33
C GLU A 115 -18.40 -7.88 -2.56
N PHE A 116 -17.79 -6.78 -2.10
CA PHE A 116 -18.50 -5.65 -1.50
C PHE A 116 -19.05 -4.66 -2.56
N GLU A 117 -18.37 -4.51 -3.70
CA GLU A 117 -18.82 -3.69 -4.84
C GLU A 117 -19.86 -4.38 -5.73
N GLU A 118 -19.99 -5.71 -5.69
CA GLU A 118 -21.07 -6.47 -6.33
C GLU A 118 -22.31 -6.62 -5.40
N LYS A 119 -22.22 -6.09 -4.17
CA LYS A 119 -23.32 -6.02 -3.20
C LYS A 119 -23.99 -4.64 -2.96
N PRO A 120 -23.96 -3.64 -3.86
CA PRO A 120 -24.79 -2.46 -3.74
C PRO A 120 -26.11 -2.70 -4.47
N GLU A 121 -26.96 -3.60 -3.98
CA GLU A 121 -28.39 -3.63 -4.36
C GLU A 121 -29.20 -4.51 -3.39
N GLU A 122 -29.42 -3.98 -2.17
CA GLU A 122 -30.68 -4.13 -1.43
C GLU A 122 -30.76 -3.04 -0.34
N VAL A 123 -30.42 -1.80 -0.70
CA VAL A 123 -30.97 -0.64 0.01
C VAL A 123 -31.81 0.11 -1.00
N ILE A 124 -33.11 -0.02 -0.83
CA ILE A 124 -34.16 0.68 -1.56
C ILE A 124 -34.09 2.16 -1.13
N THR A 125 -33.11 2.89 -1.63
CA THR A 125 -33.18 4.35 -1.71
C THR A 125 -32.90 4.69 -3.16
N PRO A 126 -33.88 5.25 -3.91
CA PRO A 126 -33.63 5.69 -5.27
C PRO A 126 -32.39 6.59 -5.26
N PRO A 127 -31.44 6.41 -6.19
CA PRO A 127 -30.34 7.35 -6.31
C PRO A 127 -30.97 8.73 -6.46
N GLY A 128 -30.70 9.62 -5.51
CA GLY A 128 -31.06 11.03 -5.67
C GLY A 128 -30.50 11.53 -7.00
N PRO A 129 -31.13 12.54 -7.62
CA PRO A 129 -30.70 13.02 -8.93
C PRO A 129 -29.20 13.31 -8.91
N THR A 130 -28.46 12.79 -9.89
CA THR A 130 -27.03 13.09 -9.98
C THR A 130 -26.83 14.58 -10.23
N GLU A 131 -25.65 15.14 -9.95
CA GLU A 131 -25.35 16.54 -10.31
C GLU A 131 -25.63 16.82 -11.79
N ILE A 132 -25.38 15.85 -12.66
CA ILE A 132 -25.66 15.96 -14.09
C ILE A 132 -27.17 16.07 -14.36
N ASP A 133 -28.01 15.39 -13.59
CA ASP A 133 -29.47 15.45 -13.71
C ASP A 133 -30.01 16.78 -13.18
N LEU A 134 -29.51 17.25 -12.03
CA LEU A 134 -29.85 18.57 -11.48
C LEU A 134 -29.45 19.69 -12.45
N LEU A 135 -28.27 19.59 -13.08
CA LEU A 135 -27.82 20.58 -14.07
C LEU A 135 -28.68 20.58 -15.35
N LYS A 136 -29.21 19.43 -15.77
CA LYS A 136 -30.18 19.36 -16.88
C LYS A 136 -31.50 20.01 -16.50
N GLU A 137 -31.99 19.74 -15.30
CA GLU A 137 -33.23 20.30 -14.77
C GLU A 137 -33.15 21.83 -14.66
N ILE A 138 -32.06 22.35 -14.06
CA ILE A 138 -31.76 23.80 -13.98
C ILE A 138 -31.66 24.42 -15.36
N ARG A 139 -31.00 23.76 -16.32
CA ARG A 139 -30.89 24.26 -17.71
C ARG A 139 -32.26 24.37 -18.36
N ASP A 140 -33.11 23.37 -18.18
CA ASP A 140 -34.43 23.31 -18.81
C ASP A 140 -35.38 24.34 -18.18
N GLU A 141 -35.32 24.55 -16.87
CA GLU A 141 -36.01 25.63 -16.14
C GLU A 141 -35.54 27.03 -16.57
N LEU A 142 -34.24 27.25 -16.73
CA LEU A 142 -33.70 28.51 -17.24
C LEU A 142 -34.11 28.77 -18.69
N ARG A 143 -34.18 27.73 -19.52
CA ARG A 143 -34.64 27.85 -20.91
C ARG A 143 -36.11 28.23 -20.96
N ASN A 144 -36.95 27.61 -20.13
CA ASN A 144 -38.37 27.92 -20.02
C ASN A 144 -38.60 29.33 -19.48
N SER A 145 -37.83 29.75 -18.46
CA SER A 145 -37.89 31.12 -17.91
C SER A 145 -37.45 32.18 -18.91
N ARG A 146 -36.41 31.89 -19.71
CA ARG A 146 -35.94 32.79 -20.78
C ARG A 146 -36.93 32.88 -21.93
N ALA A 147 -37.58 31.77 -22.30
CA ALA A 147 -38.62 31.76 -23.32
C ALA A 147 -39.86 32.55 -22.86
N GLY A 148 -40.26 32.45 -21.58
CA GLY A 148 -41.34 33.23 -21.00
C GLY A 148 -41.08 34.74 -21.03
N ARG A 149 -39.86 35.18 -20.70
CA ARG A 149 -39.46 36.60 -20.82
C ARG A 149 -39.55 37.12 -22.26
N LEU A 150 -39.11 36.34 -23.24
CA LEU A 150 -39.17 36.73 -24.65
C LEU A 150 -40.61 36.85 -25.17
N THR A 151 -41.56 36.09 -24.60
CA THR A 151 -42.99 36.21 -24.96
C THR A 151 -43.69 37.38 -24.26
N ASP A 152 -43.26 37.74 -23.05
CA ASP A 152 -43.77 38.92 -22.35
C ASP A 152 -43.26 40.21 -23.01
N ASP A 153 -41.97 40.27 -23.36
CA ASP A 153 -41.35 41.38 -24.10
C ASP A 153 -41.99 41.58 -25.50
N ALA A 154 -42.53 40.53 -26.10
CA ALA A 154 -43.24 40.59 -27.40
C ALA A 154 -44.71 41.02 -27.27
N LYS A 155 -45.31 40.93 -26.08
CA LYS A 155 -46.73 41.25 -25.83
C LYS A 155 -46.91 42.67 -25.30
N ASP A 156 -45.87 43.28 -24.74
CA ASP A 156 -45.82 44.70 -24.40
C ASP A 156 -44.67 45.42 -25.12
N PRO A 157 -44.86 45.86 -26.39
CA PRO A 157 -43.88 46.69 -27.09
C PRO A 157 -43.85 48.14 -26.57
N GLY A 158 -44.55 48.46 -25.46
CA GLY A 158 -45.09 49.79 -25.19
C GLY A 158 -44.73 50.43 -23.85
N ASN A 159 -43.66 50.03 -23.16
CA ASN A 159 -43.14 50.81 -22.04
C ASN A 159 -41.61 50.87 -22.04
N GLY A 160 -41.09 51.70 -22.95
CA GLY A 160 -39.74 52.28 -22.87
C GLY A 160 -39.74 53.58 -22.08
#